data_AF-A0A8J8NT27-F1
#
_entry.id   AF-A0A8J8NT27-F1
#
_cell.length_a   1.000
_cell.length_b   1.000
_cell.length_c   1.000
_cell.angle_alpha   90.00
_cell.angle_beta   90.00
_cell.angle_gamma   90.00
#
_symmetry.space_group_name_H-M   'P 1'
#
loop_
_entity.id
_entity.type
_entity.pdbx_description
1 polymer ?
#
loop_
_entity_poly.entity_id
_entity_poly.type
_entity_poly.pdbx_seq_one_letter_code
_entity_poly.pdbx_strand_id
1 'polypeptide(L)'
;MEKLLTKQPNASPPHYSNYSPALSDFGLNYSPPSFPNPLPPGSTYNMTMYNLYNQPIQQIIPQQIIPLITSAQETNVSPFADFKVQSKTYYDCLYEFPTLDHQTQFKLLPQSEIASIELPNKQGVNIPVFIHKKHGLTPHKPTENNGNWDCDARKVFGKCLRGLTGFGQTKGVNGYSCRACNFDVCDKCMQAVMLIDRILERED
;
A
#
# COMPACT_ATOMS: atom_id res chain seq x y z
N MET A 1 15.69 -52.17 31.66
CA MET A 1 14.50 -51.36 31.27
C MET A 1 14.89 -50.56 30.03
N GLU A 2 14.83 -51.21 28.87
CA GLU A 2 15.09 -50.57 27.57
C GLU A 2 13.82 -49.88 27.08
N LYS A 3 13.92 -48.57 26.78
CA LYS A 3 12.83 -47.80 26.19
C LYS A 3 12.87 -47.93 24.67
N LEU A 4 11.84 -48.59 24.13
CA LEU A 4 11.53 -48.65 22.70
C LEU A 4 11.27 -47.24 22.15
N LEU A 5 12.12 -46.78 21.23
CA LEU A 5 11.85 -45.64 20.36
C LEU A 5 10.91 -46.05 19.23
N THR A 6 9.68 -45.56 19.23
CA THR A 6 8.76 -45.68 18.11
C THR A 6 9.02 -44.59 17.06
N LYS A 7 9.37 -45.03 15.85
CA LYS A 7 9.50 -44.20 14.64
C LYS A 7 8.12 -43.65 14.26
N GLN A 8 7.99 -42.34 14.11
CA GLN A 8 6.81 -41.72 13.50
C GLN A 8 6.82 -41.92 11.97
N PRO A 9 5.64 -42.11 11.33
CA PRO A 9 5.55 -42.22 9.88
C PRO A 9 5.67 -40.85 9.21
N ASN A 10 6.46 -40.82 8.14
CA ASN A 10 6.64 -39.66 7.26
C ASN A 10 5.29 -39.21 6.69
N ALA A 11 4.88 -37.97 6.99
CA ALA A 11 3.78 -37.32 6.30
C ALA A 11 4.25 -36.91 4.90
N SER A 12 3.59 -37.44 3.88
CA SER A 12 3.80 -37.04 2.48
C SER A 12 3.41 -35.57 2.28
N PRO A 13 4.19 -34.79 1.49
CA PRO A 13 3.83 -33.41 1.18
C PRO A 13 2.54 -33.34 0.34
N PRO A 14 1.73 -32.27 0.49
CA PRO A 14 0.55 -32.09 -0.32
C PRO A 14 0.94 -31.90 -1.80
N HIS A 15 0.38 -32.74 -2.67
CA HIS A 15 0.41 -32.56 -4.10
C HIS A 15 -0.36 -31.29 -4.47
N TYR A 16 0.35 -30.23 -4.85
CA TYR A 16 -0.27 -29.10 -5.54
C TYR A 16 -0.58 -29.55 -6.97
N SER A 17 -1.86 -29.79 -7.25
CA SER A 17 -2.34 -29.99 -8.62
C SER A 17 -2.23 -28.66 -9.37
N ASN A 18 -1.53 -28.70 -10.50
CA ASN A 18 -1.50 -27.60 -11.48
C ASN A 18 -2.91 -27.44 -12.07
N TYR A 19 -3.77 -26.67 -11.40
CA TYR A 19 -4.97 -26.10 -12.02
C TYR A 19 -4.55 -24.89 -12.83
N SER A 20 -4.41 -25.06 -14.15
CA SER A 20 -4.55 -23.96 -15.11
C SER A 20 -6.04 -23.79 -15.37
N PRO A 21 -6.73 -22.77 -14.83
CA PRO A 21 -8.07 -22.47 -15.29
C PRO A 21 -7.97 -21.98 -16.73
N ALA A 22 -8.59 -22.72 -17.64
CA ALA A 22 -8.86 -22.23 -18.98
C ALA A 22 -9.71 -20.95 -18.84
N LEU A 23 -9.29 -19.88 -19.53
CA LEU A 23 -9.88 -18.54 -19.53
C LEU A 23 -11.30 -18.48 -20.18
N SER A 24 -11.99 -19.61 -20.32
CA SER A 24 -13.27 -19.73 -21.04
C SER A 24 -14.51 -19.77 -20.15
N ASP A 25 -14.38 -19.89 -18.82
CA ASP A 25 -15.54 -20.07 -17.91
C ASP A 25 -16.03 -18.79 -17.20
N PHE A 26 -15.36 -17.66 -17.39
CA PHE A 26 -15.95 -16.38 -17.02
C PHE A 26 -16.77 -15.91 -18.22
N GLY A 27 -18.08 -16.14 -18.19
CA GLY A 27 -19.07 -15.69 -19.18
C GLY A 27 -19.19 -14.16 -19.33
N LEU A 28 -18.07 -13.45 -19.36
CA LEU A 28 -17.96 -12.06 -19.77
C LEU A 28 -17.90 -12.04 -21.29
N ASN A 29 -19.08 -12.05 -21.90
CA ASN A 29 -19.24 -11.63 -23.29
C ASN A 29 -18.84 -10.15 -23.38
N TYR A 30 -17.56 -9.89 -23.63
CA TYR A 30 -17.07 -8.54 -23.89
C TYR A 30 -17.40 -8.22 -25.35
N SER A 31 -18.59 -7.67 -25.58
CA SER A 31 -18.89 -6.98 -26.83
C SER A 31 -18.13 -5.65 -26.79
N PRO A 32 -17.09 -5.44 -27.62
CA PRO A 32 -16.47 -4.12 -27.72
C PRO A 32 -17.55 -3.11 -28.12
N PRO A 33 -17.52 -1.87 -27.60
CA PRO A 33 -18.47 -0.85 -28.02
C PRO A 33 -18.36 -0.68 -29.53
N SER A 34 -19.43 -1.02 -30.24
CA SER A 34 -19.58 -0.72 -31.66
C SER A 34 -19.68 0.79 -31.78
N PHE A 35 -18.61 1.43 -32.25
CA PHE A 35 -18.67 2.83 -32.63
C PHE A 35 -19.64 2.93 -33.82
N PRO A 36 -20.74 3.69 -33.72
CA PRO A 36 -21.79 3.67 -34.72
C PRO A 36 -21.39 4.27 -36.06
N ASN A 37 -20.19 4.83 -36.22
CA ASN A 37 -19.71 5.36 -37.49
C ASN A 37 -18.19 5.18 -37.65
N PRO A 38 -17.70 4.77 -38.84
CA PRO A 38 -16.28 4.88 -39.16
C PRO A 38 -15.88 6.37 -39.13
N LEU A 39 -14.78 6.67 -38.42
CA LEU A 39 -14.28 8.03 -38.33
C LEU A 39 -13.87 8.53 -39.72
N PRO A 40 -14.13 9.80 -40.06
CA PRO A 40 -13.71 10.36 -41.34
C PRO A 40 -12.17 10.37 -41.44
N PRO A 41 -11.61 10.09 -42.63
CA PRO A 41 -10.18 10.20 -42.89
C PRO A 41 -9.65 11.57 -42.46
N GLY A 42 -8.58 11.61 -41.67
CA GLY A 42 -7.97 12.85 -41.19
C GLY A 42 -8.39 13.30 -39.78
N SER A 43 -9.16 12.49 -39.06
CA SER A 43 -9.50 12.78 -37.66
C SER A 43 -8.27 12.63 -36.75
N THR A 44 -7.81 13.74 -36.15
CA THR A 44 -6.79 13.74 -35.09
C THR A 44 -7.45 13.80 -33.72
N TYR A 45 -7.07 12.89 -32.82
CA TYR A 45 -7.50 12.90 -31.42
C TYR A 45 -6.50 13.68 -30.55
N ASN A 46 -7.01 14.55 -29.67
CA ASN A 46 -6.24 15.08 -28.55
C ASN A 46 -6.41 14.13 -27.36
N MET A 47 -5.44 13.23 -27.16
CA MET A 47 -5.34 12.47 -25.92
C MET A 47 -4.70 13.37 -24.85
N THR A 48 -5.51 13.91 -23.94
CA THR A 48 -5.01 14.54 -22.73
C THR A 48 -4.56 13.45 -21.76
N MET A 49 -3.28 13.08 -21.82
CA MET A 49 -2.66 12.25 -20.78
C MET A 49 -2.56 13.11 -19.51
N TYR A 50 -3.34 12.76 -18.47
CA TYR A 50 -3.15 13.31 -17.14
C TYR A 50 -1.80 12.85 -16.61
N ASN A 51 -0.79 13.70 -16.76
CA ASN A 51 0.55 13.47 -16.22
C ASN A 51 0.52 13.81 -14.73
N LEU A 52 0.51 12.78 -13.87
CA LEU A 52 0.58 12.91 -12.40
C LEU A 52 2.00 13.16 -11.88
N TYR A 53 2.95 13.52 -12.75
CA TYR A 53 4.33 13.84 -12.39
C TYR A 53 4.68 15.25 -12.85
N ASN A 54 4.48 16.23 -11.97
CA ASN A 54 5.16 17.51 -12.02
C ASN A 54 6.18 17.56 -10.87
N GLN A 55 7.46 17.39 -11.22
CA GLN A 55 8.58 17.98 -10.48
C GLN A 55 9.18 19.02 -11.41
N PRO A 56 9.45 20.26 -10.96
CA PRO A 56 10.04 21.27 -11.82
C PRO A 56 11.49 20.91 -12.16
N ILE A 57 11.78 20.81 -13.45
CA ILE A 57 13.14 20.80 -13.98
C ILE A 57 13.73 22.18 -13.70
N GLN A 58 14.65 22.26 -12.74
CA GLN A 58 15.42 23.48 -12.53
C GLN A 58 16.36 23.69 -13.72
N GLN A 59 16.17 24.81 -14.40
CA GLN A 59 17.04 25.29 -15.45
C GLN A 59 18.39 25.70 -14.86
N ILE A 60 19.45 25.26 -15.53
CA ILE A 60 20.83 25.65 -15.27
C ILE A 60 20.98 27.14 -15.63
N ILE A 61 21.28 27.99 -14.64
CA ILE A 61 21.67 29.39 -14.84
C ILE A 61 23.14 29.55 -14.41
N PRO A 62 23.98 30.34 -15.12
CA PRO A 62 25.42 30.43 -14.87
C PRO A 62 25.74 31.17 -13.57
N GLN A 63 26.82 30.75 -12.92
CA GLN A 63 27.31 31.32 -11.67
C GLN A 63 27.78 32.76 -11.84
N GLN A 64 27.23 33.66 -11.02
CA GLN A 64 27.86 34.95 -10.69
C GLN A 64 27.97 35.12 -9.17
N ILE A 65 29.25 35.19 -8.79
CA ILE A 65 29.98 35.68 -7.62
C ILE A 65 29.26 36.72 -6.69
N ILE A 66 29.10 36.33 -5.39
CA ILE A 66 29.23 37.10 -4.09
C ILE A 66 28.15 38.19 -3.77
N PRO A 67 27.75 38.51 -2.49
CA PRO A 67 28.38 38.24 -1.17
C PRO A 67 27.51 37.66 -0.02
N LEU A 68 28.26 37.30 1.03
CA LEU A 68 27.98 37.20 2.48
C LEU A 68 26.87 38.13 3.03
N ILE A 69 26.30 37.73 4.20
CA ILE A 69 25.33 38.42 5.10
C ILE A 69 23.89 37.87 4.88
N THR A 70 23.09 37.37 5.83
CA THR A 70 22.97 37.48 7.30
C THR A 70 22.21 36.24 7.82
N SER A 71 22.41 35.91 9.10
CA SER A 71 21.63 34.91 9.86
C SER A 71 20.12 35.20 9.85
N ALA A 72 19.33 34.32 9.24
CA ALA A 72 17.89 34.21 9.48
C ALA A 72 17.64 32.96 10.33
N GLN A 73 17.07 33.15 11.51
CA GLN A 73 16.61 32.07 12.37
C GLN A 73 15.40 31.40 11.68
N GLU A 74 15.58 30.14 11.28
CA GLU A 74 14.48 29.28 10.85
C GLU A 74 13.60 28.95 12.06
N THR A 75 12.51 29.70 12.24
CA THR A 75 11.43 29.25 13.12
C THR A 75 10.78 28.04 12.47
N ASN A 76 11.10 26.88 13.01
CA ASN A 76 10.54 25.58 12.68
C ASN A 76 9.07 25.54 13.14
N VAL A 77 8.20 26.26 12.42
CA VAL A 77 6.76 26.25 12.67
C VAL A 77 6.20 25.00 12.00
N SER A 78 5.77 24.07 12.84
CA SER A 78 5.09 22.84 12.45
C SER A 78 3.93 23.16 11.49
N PRO A 79 3.86 22.55 10.30
CA PRO A 79 2.84 22.86 9.28
C PRO A 79 1.40 22.47 9.65
N PHE A 80 1.14 22.10 10.91
CA PHE A 80 -0.16 21.67 11.42
C PHE A 80 -0.94 22.77 12.16
N ALA A 81 -0.42 24.00 12.25
CA ALA A 81 -1.04 25.04 13.08
C ALA A 81 -2.39 25.60 12.55
N ASP A 82 -2.72 25.42 11.26
CA ASP A 82 -3.87 26.12 10.65
C ASP A 82 -5.07 25.23 10.26
N PHE A 83 -5.04 23.93 10.57
CA PHE A 83 -6.24 23.09 10.39
C PHE A 83 -7.15 23.18 11.63
N LYS A 84 -7.76 24.35 11.86
CA LYS A 84 -8.85 24.52 12.84
C LYS A 84 -10.15 23.88 12.31
N VAL A 85 -10.17 22.55 12.22
CA VAL A 85 -11.44 21.81 12.18
C VAL A 85 -12.12 22.00 13.53
N GLN A 86 -13.37 22.45 13.48
CA GLN A 86 -14.21 22.63 14.65
C GLN A 86 -14.40 21.28 15.39
N SER A 87 -13.60 21.12 16.45
CA SER A 87 -13.79 20.35 17.67
C SER A 87 -14.30 18.90 17.61
N LYS A 88 -13.87 18.11 16.62
CA LYS A 88 -13.43 16.75 16.92
C LYS A 88 -11.90 16.80 16.95
N THR A 89 -11.29 16.22 17.98
CA THR A 89 -9.83 16.11 17.97
C THR A 89 -9.43 15.29 16.74
N TYR A 90 -8.28 15.57 16.13
CA TYR A 90 -7.72 14.76 15.04
C TYR A 90 -7.79 13.24 15.35
N TYR A 91 -7.71 12.92 16.64
CA TYR A 91 -7.77 11.61 17.27
C TYR A 91 -9.18 10.98 17.29
N ASP A 92 -10.25 11.75 17.52
CA ASP A 92 -11.64 11.24 17.44
C ASP A 92 -12.01 10.75 16.03
N CYS A 93 -11.31 11.24 15.01
CA CYS A 93 -11.45 10.79 13.63
C CYS A 93 -10.75 9.45 13.36
N LEU A 94 -9.83 9.01 14.23
CA LEU A 94 -9.06 7.78 14.01
C LEU A 94 -9.81 6.51 14.40
N TYR A 95 -10.67 6.55 15.41
CA TYR A 95 -11.60 5.46 15.69
C TYR A 95 -12.63 5.26 14.57
N GLU A 96 -13.06 6.37 13.97
CA GLU A 96 -13.93 6.36 12.81
C GLU A 96 -13.17 6.13 11.51
N PHE A 97 -11.83 6.07 11.53
CA PHE A 97 -11.00 6.02 10.32
C PHE A 97 -11.45 4.94 9.32
N PRO A 98 -11.74 3.69 9.73
CA PRO A 98 -12.23 2.67 8.79
C PRO A 98 -13.60 2.98 8.17
N THR A 99 -14.37 3.87 8.80
CA THR A 99 -15.71 4.30 8.38
C THR A 99 -15.71 5.62 7.60
N LEU A 100 -14.62 6.38 7.64
CA LEU A 100 -14.47 7.63 6.87
C LEU A 100 -14.37 7.34 5.38
N ASP A 101 -14.81 8.31 4.56
CA ASP A 101 -14.62 8.23 3.12
C ASP A 101 -13.12 8.29 2.75
N HIS A 102 -12.78 7.76 1.59
CA HIS A 102 -11.38 7.64 1.19
C HIS A 102 -10.67 9.00 1.09
N GLN A 103 -11.34 10.08 0.68
CA GLN A 103 -10.65 11.37 0.61
C GLN A 103 -10.28 11.87 2.01
N THR A 104 -11.16 11.65 2.98
CA THR A 104 -10.92 12.03 4.38
C THR A 104 -9.84 11.17 5.02
N GLN A 105 -9.85 9.84 4.82
CA GLN A 105 -8.76 8.97 5.28
C GLN A 105 -7.38 9.43 4.80
N PHE A 106 -7.27 9.83 3.52
CA PHE A 106 -6.02 10.31 2.95
C PHE A 106 -5.58 11.68 3.47
N LYS A 107 -6.53 12.56 3.84
CA LYS A 107 -6.21 13.83 4.49
C LYS A 107 -5.67 13.63 5.91
N LEU A 108 -6.13 12.59 6.60
CA LEU A 108 -5.68 12.26 7.95
C LEU A 108 -4.30 11.58 7.98
N LEU A 109 -3.90 10.90 6.90
CA LEU A 109 -2.60 10.25 6.80
C LEU A 109 -1.68 10.98 5.81
N PRO A 110 -0.92 12.00 6.26
CA PRO A 110 0.04 12.67 5.39
C PRO A 110 1.10 11.69 4.89
N GLN A 111 1.32 11.69 3.57
CA GLN A 111 2.22 10.73 2.92
C GLN A 111 3.66 10.82 3.42
N SER A 112 4.10 11.99 3.87
CA SER A 112 5.41 12.20 4.51
C SER A 112 5.55 11.41 5.80
N GLU A 113 4.50 11.34 6.62
CA GLU A 113 4.53 10.58 7.88
C GLU A 113 4.48 9.08 7.62
N ILE A 114 3.61 8.64 6.69
CA ILE A 114 3.59 7.22 6.26
C ILE A 114 4.99 6.79 5.80
N ALA A 115 5.63 7.60 4.95
CA ALA A 115 6.96 7.27 4.42
C ALA A 115 8.06 7.25 5.50
N SER A 116 7.86 7.96 6.61
CA SER A 116 8.81 7.97 7.74
C SER A 116 8.74 6.73 8.63
N ILE A 117 7.71 5.88 8.46
CA ILE A 117 7.59 4.64 9.23
C ILE A 117 8.59 3.61 8.73
N GLU A 118 9.52 3.25 9.60
CA GLU A 118 10.44 2.13 9.41
C GLU A 118 9.71 0.81 9.63
N LEU A 119 9.71 -0.03 8.59
CA LEU A 119 9.06 -1.33 8.65
C LEU A 119 9.99 -2.39 9.27
N PRO A 120 9.45 -3.33 10.07
CA PRO A 120 10.24 -4.45 10.56
C PRO A 120 10.63 -5.34 9.39
N ASN A 121 11.93 -5.39 9.09
CA ASN A 121 12.47 -6.19 7.98
C ASN A 121 13.07 -7.54 8.44
N LYS A 122 12.94 -7.86 9.73
CA LYS A 122 13.44 -9.13 10.28
C LYS A 122 12.45 -10.24 9.97
N GLN A 123 12.90 -11.22 9.17
CA GLN A 123 12.16 -12.46 8.92
C GLN A 123 11.83 -13.15 10.24
N GLY A 124 10.62 -13.72 10.33
CA GLY A 124 10.15 -14.41 11.53
C GLY A 124 9.59 -13.50 12.63
N VAL A 125 9.59 -12.18 12.45
CA VAL A 125 8.84 -11.28 13.36
C VAL A 125 7.37 -11.34 12.99
N ASN A 126 6.54 -11.67 13.99
CA ASN A 126 5.09 -11.64 13.91
C ASN A 126 4.65 -10.22 14.30
N ILE A 127 4.11 -9.46 13.34
CA ILE A 127 3.72 -8.07 13.56
C ILE A 127 2.19 -8.02 13.74
N PRO A 128 1.68 -7.87 14.97
CA PRO A 128 0.26 -7.62 15.17
C PRO A 128 -0.10 -6.25 14.61
N VAL A 129 -1.27 -6.14 13.98
CA VAL A 129 -1.76 -4.87 13.44
C VAL A 129 -3.26 -4.75 13.65
N PHE A 130 -3.79 -3.53 13.81
CA PHE A 130 -5.23 -3.35 14.09
C PHE A 130 -6.13 -3.91 12.99
N ILE A 131 -5.70 -3.88 11.73
CA ILE A 131 -6.48 -4.41 10.60
C ILE A 131 -6.50 -5.94 10.54
N HIS A 132 -5.66 -6.60 11.33
CA HIS A 132 -5.51 -8.05 11.35
C HIS A 132 -5.07 -8.56 12.73
N LYS A 133 -5.96 -8.48 13.71
CA LYS A 133 -5.65 -8.77 15.13
C LYS A 133 -5.43 -10.25 15.45
N LYS A 134 -5.96 -11.17 14.63
CA LYS A 134 -6.00 -12.61 14.98
C LYS A 134 -4.62 -13.28 14.90
N HIS A 135 -3.80 -12.88 13.94
CA HIS A 135 -2.44 -13.41 13.74
C HIS A 135 -1.56 -12.25 13.28
N GLY A 136 -0.31 -12.15 13.72
CA GLY A 136 0.56 -11.14 13.12
C GLY A 136 1.08 -11.56 11.74
N LEU A 137 1.53 -10.55 11.02
CA LEU A 137 2.02 -10.70 9.67
C LEU A 137 3.52 -10.94 9.68
N THR A 138 4.00 -11.70 8.71
CA THR A 138 5.42 -11.94 8.46
C THR A 138 5.85 -11.26 7.16
N PRO A 139 7.02 -10.60 7.11
CA PRO A 139 7.54 -10.05 5.87
C PRO A 139 7.81 -11.16 4.85
N HIS A 140 7.43 -10.93 3.59
CA HIS A 140 7.73 -11.82 2.48
C HIS A 140 8.53 -11.08 1.39
N LYS A 141 9.34 -11.81 0.64
CA LYS A 141 10.24 -11.19 -0.36
C LYS A 141 9.47 -10.80 -1.63
N PRO A 142 9.96 -9.81 -2.40
CA PRO A 142 9.41 -9.46 -3.72
C PRO A 142 9.43 -10.58 -4.76
N THR A 143 10.30 -11.56 -4.56
CA THR A 143 10.44 -12.76 -5.39
C THR A 143 9.48 -13.87 -4.95
N GLU A 144 8.85 -13.72 -3.79
CA GLU A 144 7.88 -14.68 -3.28
C GLU A 144 6.57 -14.54 -4.07
N ASN A 145 5.97 -15.67 -4.43
CA ASN A 145 4.69 -15.76 -5.15
C ASN A 145 4.64 -15.15 -6.57
N ASN A 146 5.76 -14.71 -7.17
CA ASN A 146 5.84 -14.22 -8.56
C ASN A 146 4.81 -13.13 -8.95
N GLY A 147 4.27 -12.39 -7.98
CA GLY A 147 3.21 -11.41 -8.20
C GLY A 147 1.78 -11.96 -8.10
N ASN A 148 1.59 -13.20 -7.64
CA ASN A 148 0.28 -13.86 -7.49
C ASN A 148 -0.40 -13.58 -6.14
N TRP A 149 -0.22 -12.38 -5.60
CA TRP A 149 -0.95 -11.91 -4.42
C TRP A 149 -1.47 -10.51 -4.66
N ASP A 150 -2.47 -10.11 -3.89
CA ASP A 150 -3.12 -8.83 -3.97
C ASP A 150 -3.17 -8.15 -2.60
N CYS A 151 -3.27 -6.81 -2.56
CA CYS A 151 -3.19 -6.10 -1.29
C CYS A 151 -4.57 -6.03 -0.61
N ASP A 152 -4.76 -6.79 0.46
CA ASP A 152 -6.00 -6.85 1.24
C ASP A 152 -6.31 -5.56 2.00
N ALA A 153 -5.30 -4.73 2.27
CA ALA A 153 -5.51 -3.43 2.91
C ALA A 153 -6.47 -2.51 2.12
N ARG A 154 -6.76 -2.80 0.84
CA ARG A 154 -7.85 -2.18 0.07
C ARG A 154 -9.21 -2.28 0.74
N LYS A 155 -9.45 -3.35 1.50
CA LYS A 155 -10.70 -3.56 2.24
C LYS A 155 -10.86 -2.57 3.40
N VAL A 156 -9.75 -1.99 3.88
CA VAL A 156 -9.73 -1.03 5.00
C VAL A 156 -9.56 0.40 4.52
N PHE A 157 -8.59 0.65 3.65
CA PHE A 157 -8.28 1.98 3.12
C PHE A 157 -9.08 2.34 1.87
N GLY A 158 -9.95 1.44 1.42
CA GLY A 158 -10.66 1.57 0.14
C GLY A 158 -9.81 1.35 -1.11
N LYS A 159 -8.50 1.59 -1.03
CA LYS A 159 -7.51 1.37 -2.10
C LYS A 159 -6.14 1.01 -1.54
N CYS A 160 -5.30 0.44 -2.40
CA CYS A 160 -3.93 0.13 -2.04
C CYS A 160 -3.10 1.42 -2.15
N LEU A 161 -2.32 1.75 -1.13
CA LEU A 161 -1.47 2.94 -1.12
C LEU A 161 -0.32 2.86 -2.14
N ARG A 162 0.01 1.66 -2.61
CA ARG A 162 0.94 1.44 -3.72
C ARG A 162 0.28 1.46 -5.11
N GLY A 163 -1.04 1.55 -5.18
CA GLY A 163 -1.80 1.59 -6.43
C GLY A 163 -2.13 0.21 -7.02
N LEU A 164 -1.93 -0.88 -6.27
CA LEU A 164 -2.27 -2.24 -6.72
C LEU A 164 -3.79 -2.40 -6.78
N THR A 165 -4.33 -2.75 -7.94
CA THR A 165 -5.78 -2.93 -8.15
C THR A 165 -6.23 -4.39 -8.20
N GLY A 166 -5.30 -5.34 -8.35
CA GLY A 166 -5.62 -6.78 -8.40
C GLY A 166 -4.38 -7.68 -8.34
N PHE A 167 -4.59 -8.95 -8.70
CA PHE A 167 -3.52 -9.96 -8.83
C PHE A 167 -2.58 -9.66 -10.01
N GLY A 168 -1.37 -10.20 -9.98
CA GLY A 168 -0.37 -10.08 -11.06
C GLY A 168 0.42 -8.76 -11.05
N GLN A 169 0.08 -7.83 -10.17
CA GLN A 169 0.70 -6.50 -10.09
C GLN A 169 1.77 -6.39 -9.01
N THR A 170 2.00 -7.45 -8.23
CA THR A 170 2.86 -7.44 -7.05
C THR A 170 4.27 -7.96 -7.32
N LYS A 171 4.64 -8.20 -8.57
CA LYS A 171 6.01 -8.59 -8.94
C LYS A 171 6.99 -7.48 -8.54
N GLY A 172 7.99 -7.80 -7.70
CA GLY A 172 8.95 -6.80 -7.24
C GLY A 172 8.46 -5.93 -6.08
N VAL A 173 7.30 -6.23 -5.49
CA VAL A 173 6.73 -5.48 -4.36
C VAL A 173 7.06 -6.17 -3.04
N ASN A 174 7.65 -5.43 -2.10
CA ASN A 174 7.80 -5.88 -0.72
C ASN A 174 6.41 -5.93 -0.05
N GLY A 175 6.17 -6.95 0.77
CA GLY A 175 4.91 -7.09 1.47
C GLY A 175 5.01 -7.93 2.74
N TYR A 176 3.87 -8.05 3.39
CA TYR A 176 3.66 -8.75 4.64
C TYR A 176 2.45 -9.64 4.48
N SER A 177 2.56 -10.89 4.94
CA SER A 177 1.51 -11.87 4.77
C SER A 177 1.21 -12.63 6.05
N CYS A 178 -0.06 -12.99 6.21
CA CYS A 178 -0.54 -13.94 7.19
C CYS A 178 -1.03 -15.19 6.45
N ARG A 179 -0.24 -16.28 6.52
CA ARG A 179 -0.57 -17.55 5.85
C ARG A 179 -1.85 -18.20 6.38
N ALA A 180 -2.17 -17.99 7.66
CA ALA A 180 -3.34 -18.59 8.29
C ALA A 180 -4.66 -17.96 7.81
N CYS A 181 -4.64 -16.70 7.37
CA CYS A 181 -5.82 -15.99 6.90
C CYS A 181 -5.80 -15.66 5.41
N ASN A 182 -4.73 -16.03 4.70
CA ASN A 182 -4.49 -15.59 3.32
C ASN A 182 -4.68 -14.09 3.18
N PHE A 183 -3.97 -13.35 4.02
CA PHE A 183 -4.06 -11.90 4.13
C PHE A 183 -2.71 -11.28 3.78
N ASP A 184 -2.66 -10.49 2.70
CA ASP A 184 -1.44 -9.91 2.17
C ASP A 184 -1.52 -8.38 2.09
N VAL A 185 -0.45 -7.68 2.47
CA VAL A 185 -0.38 -6.21 2.40
C VAL A 185 0.97 -5.75 1.88
N CYS A 186 0.97 -4.75 1.01
CA CYS A 186 2.22 -4.14 0.54
C CYS A 186 2.88 -3.29 1.63
N ASP A 187 4.18 -3.05 1.48
CA ASP A 187 4.99 -2.17 2.33
C ASP A 187 4.33 -0.82 2.63
N LYS A 188 3.82 -0.09 1.63
CA LYS A 188 3.17 1.22 1.86
C LYS A 188 1.91 1.11 2.69
N CYS A 189 1.08 0.09 2.45
CA CYS A 189 -0.11 -0.13 3.26
C CYS A 189 0.29 -0.52 4.69
N MET A 190 1.34 -1.33 4.86
CA MET A 190 1.86 -1.68 6.18
C MET A 190 2.36 -0.45 6.94
N GLN A 191 3.04 0.49 6.27
CA GLN A 191 3.49 1.74 6.89
C GLN A 191 2.32 2.56 7.44
N ALA A 192 1.25 2.70 6.66
CA ALA A 192 0.06 3.41 7.11
C ALA A 192 -0.63 2.71 8.28
N VAL A 193 -0.68 1.38 8.25
CA VAL A 193 -1.23 0.59 9.36
C VAL A 193 -0.45 0.82 10.64
N MET A 194 0.88 0.75 10.57
CA MET A 194 1.75 0.99 11.72
C MET A 194 1.71 2.43 12.22
N LEU A 195 1.53 3.42 11.33
CA LEU A 195 1.31 4.80 11.74
C LEU A 195 0.01 4.92 12.55
N ILE A 196 -1.08 4.30 12.09
CA ILE A 196 -2.35 4.29 12.82
C ILE A 196 -2.19 3.59 14.17
N ASP A 197 -1.59 2.40 14.22
CA ASP A 197 -1.33 1.68 15.47
C ASP A 197 -0.56 2.58 16.46
N ARG A 198 0.49 3.29 15.99
CA ARG A 198 1.27 4.22 16.82
C ARG A 198 0.46 5.40 17.34
N ILE A 199 -0.51 5.89 16.56
CA ILE A 199 -1.37 6.97 17.02
C ILE A 199 -2.36 6.45 18.06
N LEU A 200 -2.97 5.29 17.83
CA LEU A 200 -3.91 4.65 18.75
C LEU A 200 -3.25 4.28 20.09
N GLU A 201 -2.01 3.77 20.08
CA GLU A 201 -1.27 3.41 21.30
C GLU A 201 -0.89 4.61 22.20
N ARG A 202 -0.90 5.84 21.68
CA ARG A 202 -0.59 7.04 22.50
C ARG A 202 -1.75 7.46 23.41
N GLU A 203 -2.91 6.84 23.27
CA GLU A 203 -4.13 7.25 23.96
C GLU A 203 -4.39 6.48 25.27
N ASP A 204 -3.64 5.41 25.52
CA ASP A 204 -3.69 4.63 26.78
C ASP A 204 -2.61 5.09 27.78
#